data_AF-A0A0B1RVC3-F1
#
_entry.id   AF-A0A0B1RVC3-F1
#
_cell.length_a   1.000
_cell.length_b   1.000
_cell.length_c   1.000
_cell.angle_alpha   90.00
_cell.angle_beta   90.00
_cell.angle_gamma   90.00
#
_symmetry.space_group_name_H-M   'P 1'
#
loop_
_entity.id
_entity.type
_entity.pdbx_description
1 polymer ?
#
loop_
_entity_poly.entity_id
_entity_poly.type
_entity_poly.pdbx_seq_one_letter_code
_entity_poly.pdbx_strand_id
1 'polypeptide(L)'
;MRMNLREFMSNNRSLMQTVPAQDPMMNTDKPVNFLGIKWDPKSDTLGVRVNIGAQEVSSKRTALRVFASTFDPLGLLTPLLVKDKTFIQDLWEAGRSWDEQLDTETVQKWNQIVAEIEHMT
;
A
#
# COMPACT_ATOMS: atom_id res chain seq x y z
N MET A 1 -10.48 27.08 -21.55
CA MET A 1 -10.79 25.65 -21.78
C MET A 1 -12.05 25.31 -20.98
N ARG A 2 -13.05 24.66 -21.59
CA ARG A 2 -14.14 24.00 -20.84
C ARG A 2 -13.77 22.52 -20.71
N MET A 3 -13.62 22.04 -19.48
CA MET A 3 -13.32 20.63 -19.20
C MET A 3 -14.65 19.90 -19.03
N ASN A 4 -14.93 18.93 -19.90
CA ASN A 4 -16.10 18.07 -19.78
C ASN A 4 -15.77 16.91 -18.82
N LEU A 5 -16.06 17.11 -17.53
CA LEU A 5 -15.87 16.07 -16.52
C LEU A 5 -16.87 14.94 -16.74
N ARG A 6 -16.39 13.70 -16.63
CA ARG A 6 -17.15 12.45 -16.75
C ARG A 6 -16.60 11.45 -15.74
N GLU A 7 -17.20 10.26 -15.70
CA GLU A 7 -16.83 9.16 -14.82
C GLU A 7 -17.05 9.47 -13.33
N PHE A 8 -18.15 10.17 -13.03
CA PHE A 8 -18.52 10.46 -11.65
C PHE A 8 -18.86 9.19 -10.88
N MET A 9 -18.48 9.19 -9.61
CA MET A 9 -18.68 8.07 -8.70
C MET A 9 -18.74 8.56 -7.26
N SER A 10 -19.62 7.97 -6.46
CA SER A 10 -19.80 8.32 -5.04
C SER A 10 -20.34 7.12 -4.27
N ASN A 11 -20.03 7.07 -2.98
CA ASN A 11 -20.66 6.16 -2.01
C ASN A 11 -22.14 6.54 -1.71
N ASN A 12 -22.59 7.73 -2.11
CA ASN A 12 -23.94 8.21 -1.87
C ASN A 12 -24.86 7.99 -3.09
N ARG A 13 -25.82 7.07 -2.95
CA ARG A 13 -26.78 6.75 -4.03
C ARG A 13 -27.67 7.93 -4.43
N SER A 14 -28.13 8.73 -3.47
CA SER A 14 -28.98 9.89 -3.77
C SER A 14 -28.22 10.93 -4.58
N LEU A 15 -26.92 11.12 -4.28
CA LEU A 15 -26.06 12.00 -5.08
C LEU A 15 -25.90 11.46 -6.50
N MET A 16 -25.66 10.16 -6.67
CA MET A 16 -25.51 9.55 -8.00
C MET A 16 -26.76 9.67 -8.87
N GLN A 17 -27.96 9.77 -8.28
CA GLN A 17 -29.20 10.03 -9.02
C GLN A 17 -29.29 11.45 -9.59
N THR A 18 -28.53 12.41 -9.05
CA THR A 18 -28.48 13.79 -9.54
C THR A 18 -27.51 13.99 -10.71
N VAL A 19 -26.61 13.02 -10.93
CA VAL A 19 -25.62 13.08 -12.01
C VAL A 19 -26.30 12.78 -13.35
N PRO A 20 -26.06 13.59 -14.42
CA PRO A 20 -26.64 13.34 -15.74
C PRO A 20 -26.25 11.95 -16.27
N ALA A 21 -27.19 11.18 -16.82
CA ALA A 21 -27.03 9.74 -17.12
C ALA A 21 -25.80 9.34 -17.98
N GLN A 22 -25.18 10.29 -18.68
CA GLN A 22 -24.01 10.09 -19.55
C GLN A 22 -22.65 10.32 -18.86
N ASP A 23 -22.67 10.78 -17.62
CA ASP A 23 -21.49 11.20 -16.87
C ASP A 23 -21.07 10.26 -15.72
N PRO A 24 -21.91 9.34 -15.16
CA PRO A 24 -21.45 8.33 -14.23
C PRO A 24 -20.46 7.36 -14.86
N MET A 25 -19.58 6.80 -14.02
CA MET A 25 -18.72 5.70 -14.43
C MET A 25 -19.54 4.43 -14.66
N MET A 26 -19.18 3.62 -15.66
CA MET A 26 -19.83 2.32 -15.88
C MET A 26 -19.56 1.37 -14.71
N ASN A 27 -20.60 0.69 -14.22
CA ASN A 27 -20.54 -0.22 -13.07
C ASN A 27 -20.15 0.44 -11.73
N THR A 28 -20.92 1.44 -11.30
CA THR A 28 -20.76 2.14 -10.02
C THR A 28 -20.80 1.23 -8.78
N ASP A 29 -21.24 -0.02 -8.91
CA ASP A 29 -21.31 -0.99 -7.81
C ASP A 29 -20.07 -1.92 -7.72
N LYS A 30 -19.06 -1.72 -8.57
CA LYS A 30 -17.83 -2.54 -8.56
C LYS A 30 -16.67 -1.81 -7.89
N PRO A 31 -15.72 -2.52 -7.27
CA PRO A 31 -14.49 -1.93 -6.78
C PRO A 31 -13.65 -1.35 -7.92
N VAL A 32 -13.22 -0.10 -7.77
CA VAL A 32 -12.47 0.66 -8.77
C VAL A 32 -11.06 0.94 -8.29
N ASN A 33 -10.15 1.24 -9.22
CA ASN A 33 -8.83 1.74 -8.86
C ASN A 33 -8.95 3.24 -8.61
N PHE A 34 -8.82 3.66 -7.36
CA PHE A 34 -8.73 5.06 -6.95
C PHE A 34 -7.29 5.33 -6.53
N LEU A 35 -6.58 6.21 -7.25
CA LEU A 35 -5.17 6.54 -6.97
C LEU A 35 -4.22 5.32 -6.89
N GLY A 36 -4.55 4.21 -7.57
CA GLY A 36 -3.77 2.96 -7.54
C GLY A 36 -4.09 2.03 -6.36
N ILE A 37 -5.00 2.41 -5.45
CA ILE A 37 -5.59 1.54 -4.43
C ILE A 37 -7.02 1.13 -4.84
N LYS A 38 -7.55 0.04 -4.29
CA LYS A 38 -8.92 -0.37 -4.57
C LYS A 38 -9.88 0.41 -3.69
N TRP A 39 -10.96 0.93 -4.25
CA TRP A 39 -12.07 1.52 -3.50
C TRP A 39 -13.36 0.81 -3.86
N ASP A 40 -14.08 0.32 -2.85
CA ASP A 40 -15.45 -0.14 -2.97
C ASP A 40 -16.40 0.98 -2.53
N PRO A 41 -17.15 1.60 -3.45
CA PRO A 41 -18.08 2.69 -3.14
C PRO A 41 -19.29 2.23 -2.34
N LYS A 42 -19.66 0.94 -2.41
CA LYS A 42 -20.89 0.42 -1.80
C LYS A 42 -20.69 0.22 -0.30
N SER A 43 -19.53 -0.31 0.08
CA SER A 43 -19.13 -0.44 1.50
C SER A 43 -18.29 0.73 1.99
N ASP A 44 -17.97 1.68 1.11
CA ASP A 44 -17.06 2.79 1.37
C ASP A 44 -15.72 2.35 1.96
N THR A 45 -15.13 1.32 1.36
CA THR A 45 -13.93 0.65 1.89
C THR A 45 -12.76 0.81 0.93
N LEU A 46 -11.58 1.14 1.47
CA LEU A 46 -10.32 1.14 0.73
C LEU A 46 -9.59 -0.20 0.94
N GLY A 47 -9.20 -0.83 -0.14
CA GLY A 47 -8.37 -2.03 -0.16
C GLY A 47 -6.94 -1.70 -0.58
N VAL A 48 -5.99 -1.89 0.35
CA VAL A 48 -4.56 -1.77 0.10
C VAL A 48 -3.93 -3.16 0.18
N ARG A 49 -3.04 -3.49 -0.75
CA ARG A 49 -2.32 -4.77 -0.73
C ARG A 49 -0.97 -4.59 -0.03
N VAL A 50 -0.73 -5.40 0.99
CA VAL A 50 0.53 -5.45 1.73
C VAL A 50 1.28 -6.71 1.30
N ASN A 51 2.52 -6.57 0.82
CA ASN A 51 3.29 -7.68 0.23
C ASN A 51 4.56 -8.02 1.03
N ILE A 52 4.60 -7.68 2.32
CA ILE A 52 5.83 -7.70 3.14
C ILE A 52 6.35 -9.12 3.43
N GLY A 53 5.48 -10.13 3.55
CA GLY A 53 5.87 -11.53 3.78
C GLY A 53 6.26 -12.32 2.53
N ALA A 54 6.19 -11.73 1.33
CA ALA A 54 6.29 -12.50 0.09
C ALA A 54 7.72 -12.88 -0.32
N GLN A 55 8.75 -12.25 0.26
CA GLN A 55 10.15 -12.48 -0.13
C GLN A 55 11.05 -12.52 1.10
N GLU A 56 12.04 -13.41 1.06
CA GLU A 56 13.08 -13.46 2.09
C GLU A 56 14.01 -12.24 2.01
N VAL A 57 14.36 -11.73 3.18
CA VAL A 57 15.32 -10.64 3.33
C VAL A 57 16.66 -11.20 3.79
N SER A 58 17.67 -11.05 2.92
CA SER A 58 19.04 -11.50 3.14
C SER A 58 20.07 -10.39 2.99
N SER A 59 19.66 -9.20 2.52
CA SER A 59 20.53 -8.06 2.24
C SER A 59 19.76 -6.75 2.36
N LYS A 60 20.48 -5.63 2.43
CA LYS A 60 19.85 -4.29 2.42
C LYS A 60 18.99 -4.07 1.16
N ARG A 61 19.45 -4.57 0.00
CA ARG A 61 18.68 -4.49 -1.26
C ARG A 61 17.37 -5.25 -1.18
N THR A 62 17.38 -6.46 -0.62
CA THR A 62 16.16 -7.27 -0.51
C THR A 62 15.19 -6.68 0.50
N ALA A 63 15.66 -6.16 1.64
CA ALA A 63 14.82 -5.41 2.59
C ALA A 63 14.10 -4.22 1.92
N LEU A 64 14.84 -3.39 1.18
CA LEU A 64 14.28 -2.27 0.43
C LEU A 64 13.29 -2.70 -0.65
N ARG A 65 13.57 -3.80 -1.35
CA ARG A 65 12.65 -4.35 -2.36
C ARG A 65 11.33 -4.77 -1.73
N VAL A 66 11.37 -5.40 -0.57
CA VAL A 66 10.17 -5.81 0.16
C VAL A 66 9.38 -4.59 0.63
N PHE A 67 10.03 -3.63 1.26
CA PHE A 67 9.38 -2.37 1.67
C PHE A 67 8.72 -1.65 0.49
N ALA A 68 9.43 -1.52 -0.64
CA ALA A 68 8.91 -0.85 -1.84
C ALA A 68 7.81 -1.64 -2.58
N SER A 69 7.59 -2.91 -2.23
CA SER A 69 6.53 -3.74 -2.84
C SER A 69 5.12 -3.39 -2.36
N THR A 70 5.02 -2.66 -1.24
CA THR A 70 3.76 -2.14 -0.70
C THR A 70 3.57 -0.71 -1.20
N PHE A 71 2.58 -0.51 -2.08
CA PHE A 71 2.26 0.81 -2.63
C PHE A 71 1.25 1.54 -1.74
N ASP A 72 1.69 2.62 -1.09
CA ASP A 72 0.86 3.44 -0.21
C ASP A 72 0.91 4.93 -0.61
N PRO A 73 0.13 5.34 -1.62
CA PRO A 73 0.13 6.71 -2.14
C PRO A 73 -0.48 7.71 -1.16
N LEU A 74 -1.29 7.25 -0.21
CA LEU A 74 -2.03 8.08 0.74
C LEU A 74 -1.41 8.09 2.14
N GLY A 75 -0.37 7.28 2.39
CA GLY A 75 0.27 7.16 3.69
C GLY A 75 -0.58 6.42 4.73
N LEU A 76 -1.61 5.68 4.32
CA LEU A 76 -2.55 4.99 5.21
C LEU A 76 -1.88 3.89 6.03
N LEU A 77 -0.82 3.28 5.50
CA LEU A 77 -0.06 2.21 6.13
C LEU A 77 1.15 2.73 6.90
N THR A 78 1.37 4.05 6.97
CA THR A 78 2.55 4.63 7.66
C THR A 78 2.80 4.06 9.06
N PRO A 79 1.78 3.90 9.95
CA PRO A 79 1.99 3.32 11.28
C PRO A 79 2.41 1.84 11.26
N LEU A 80 1.99 1.11 10.22
CA LEU A 80 2.33 -0.30 10.01
C LEU A 80 3.76 -0.44 9.47
N LEU A 81 4.12 0.41 8.51
CA LEU A 81 5.40 0.38 7.78
C LEU A 81 6.55 1.10 8.51
N VAL A 82 6.28 1.75 9.64
CA VAL A 82 7.30 2.53 10.36
C VAL A 82 8.46 1.65 10.82
N LYS A 83 8.17 0.43 11.30
CA LYS A 83 9.18 -0.51 11.80
C LYS A 83 10.10 -0.99 10.67
N ASP A 84 9.53 -1.31 9.51
CA ASP A 84 10.31 -1.66 8.31
C ASP A 84 11.24 -0.52 7.90
N LYS A 85 10.73 0.72 7.95
CA LYS A 85 11.49 1.91 7.57
C LYS A 85 12.64 2.16 8.55
N THR A 86 12.41 2.02 9.85
CA THR A 86 13.45 2.10 10.88
C THR A 86 14.50 1.02 10.67
N PHE A 87 14.09 -0.23 10.42
CA PHE A 87 15.03 -1.32 10.13
C PHE A 87 15.93 -1.00 8.92
N ILE A 88 15.35 -0.50 7.84
CA ILE A 88 16.12 -0.09 6.66
C ILE A 88 17.09 1.05 7.01
N GLN A 89 16.65 2.03 7.80
CA GLN A 89 17.51 3.11 8.30
C GLN A 89 18.70 2.57 9.10
N ASP A 90 18.47 1.61 10.02
CA ASP A 90 19.53 1.00 10.81
C ASP A 90 20.60 0.34 9.92
N LEU A 91 20.19 -0.32 8.83
CA LEU A 91 21.12 -0.89 7.85
C LEU A 91 21.96 0.17 7.13
N TRP A 92 21.39 1.36 6.90
CA TRP A 92 22.12 2.49 6.32
C TRP A 92 23.13 3.08 7.30
N GLU A 93 22.73 3.29 8.55
CA GLU A 93 23.59 3.82 9.60
C GLU A 93 24.76 2.87 9.93
N ALA A 94 24.53 1.56 9.84
CA ALA A 94 25.56 0.53 9.96
C ALA A 94 26.54 0.49 8.77
N GLY A 95 26.35 1.31 7.72
CA GLY A 95 27.25 1.37 6.57
C GLY A 95 27.24 0.13 5.68
N ARG A 96 26.20 -0.72 5.77
CA ARG A 96 26.12 -1.98 5.03
C ARG A 96 26.05 -1.75 3.52
N SER A 97 26.69 -2.62 2.74
CA SER A 97 26.57 -2.60 1.28
C SER A 97 25.22 -3.16 0.82
N TRP A 98 24.83 -2.89 -0.43
CA TRP A 98 23.53 -3.27 -0.97
C TRP A 98 23.27 -4.79 -0.95
N ASP A 99 24.25 -5.59 -1.37
CA ASP A 99 24.15 -7.05 -1.50
C ASP A 99 24.90 -7.79 -0.38
N GLU A 100 25.31 -7.06 0.66
CA GLU A 100 25.95 -7.66 1.84
C GLU A 100 24.96 -8.56 2.59
N GLN A 101 25.41 -9.76 2.96
CA GLN A 101 24.60 -10.71 3.72
C GLN A 101 24.36 -10.18 5.13
N LEU A 102 23.10 -10.20 5.54
CA LEU A 102 22.70 -9.87 6.90
C LEU A 102 23.06 -11.03 7.84
N ASP A 103 23.48 -10.68 9.05
CA ASP A 103 23.71 -11.65 10.11
C ASP A 103 22.37 -12.18 10.65
N THR A 104 22.44 -13.32 11.35
CA THR A 104 21.26 -14.03 11.84
C THR A 104 20.39 -13.18 12.75
N GLU A 105 20.98 -12.33 13.60
CA GLU A 105 20.23 -11.46 14.50
C GLU A 105 19.43 -10.42 13.72
N THR A 106 20.05 -9.80 12.71
CA THR A 106 19.39 -8.82 11.84
C THR A 106 18.25 -9.44 11.03
N VAL A 107 18.43 -10.66 10.49
CA VAL A 107 17.35 -11.38 9.79
C VAL A 107 16.20 -11.73 10.74
N GLN A 108 16.50 -12.14 11.98
CA GLN A 108 15.48 -12.42 12.99
C GLN A 108 14.67 -11.17 13.35
N LYS A 109 15.32 -10.01 13.47
CA LYS A 109 14.63 -8.73 13.69
C LYS A 109 13.66 -8.41 12.55
N TRP A 110 14.08 -8.59 11.30
CA TRP A 110 13.18 -8.42 10.16
C TRP A 110 11.97 -9.35 10.22
N ASN A 111 12.20 -10.65 10.44
CA ASN A 111 11.10 -11.63 10.51
C ASN A 111 10.11 -11.35 11.64
N GLN A 112 10.58 -10.79 12.76
CA GLN A 112 9.70 -10.35 13.85
C GLN A 112 8.79 -9.20 13.40
N ILE A 113 9.33 -8.23 12.65
CA ILE A 113 8.53 -7.12 12.11
C ILE A 113 7.49 -7.65 11.12
N VAL A 114 7.87 -8.56 10.22
CA VAL A 114 6.94 -9.20 9.27
C VAL A 114 5.80 -9.89 10.01
N ALA A 115 6.10 -10.69 11.04
CA ALA A 115 5.09 -11.42 11.80
C ALA A 115 4.12 -10.48 12.54
N GLU A 116 4.62 -9.36 13.07
CA GLU A 116 3.78 -8.33 13.70
C GLU A 116 2.84 -7.66 12.70
N ILE A 117 3.33 -7.39 11.49
CA ILE A 117 2.53 -6.81 10.41
C ILE A 117 1.45 -7.80 9.95
N GLU A 118 1.81 -9.07 9.75
CA GLU A 118 0.87 -10.13 9.33
C GLU A 118 -0.23 -10.39 10.37
N HIS A 119 0.05 -10.21 11.67
CA HIS A 119 -0.98 -10.31 12.70
C HIS A 119 -2.00 -9.15 12.65
N MET A 120 -1.64 -8.01 12.05
CA MET A 120 -2.47 -6.80 12.00
C MET A 120 -3.29 -6.66 10.70
N THR A 121 -2.96 -7.43 9.66
CA THR A 121 -3.60 -7.38 8.33
C THR A 121 -4.52 -8.57 8.10
#